data_AF-A0AAW3GN39-F1
#
_entry.id   AF-A0AAW3GN39-F1
#
_cell.length_a   1.000
_cell.length_b   1.000
_cell.length_c   1.000
_cell.angle_alpha   90.00
_cell.angle_beta   90.00
_cell.angle_gamma   90.00
#
_symmetry.space_group_name_H-M   'P 1'
#
loop_
_entity.id
_entity.type
_entity.pdbx_description
1 polymer ?
#
loop_
_entity_poly.entity_id
_entity_poly.type
_entity_poly.pdbx_seq_one_letter_code
_entity_poly.pdbx_strand_id
1 'polypeptide(L)'
;MALYKAAKNLVFQSLGKAVIVDEVIDLEPDYAGKVNKDLKLAFPDVEAVLVAIDTNESVEAVQPKKTTRKKKAEDTETVEDATE
;
A
#
# COMPACT_ATOMS: atom_id res chain seq x y z
N MET A 1 -9.07 6.94 -4.67
CA MET A 1 -7.86 7.64 -5.17
C MET A 1 -6.99 7.96 -3.96
N ALA A 2 -5.68 8.07 -4.14
CA ALA A 2 -4.71 8.37 -3.09
C ALA A 2 -3.77 9.47 -3.58
N LEU A 3 -3.24 10.27 -2.65
CA LEU A 3 -2.31 11.33 -2.98
C LEU A 3 -0.90 10.76 -3.13
N TYR A 4 -0.22 11.16 -4.19
CA TYR A 4 1.17 10.79 -4.46
C TYR A 4 2.02 12.02 -4.70
N LYS A 5 3.17 12.06 -4.04
CA LYS A 5 4.21 13.05 -4.29
C LYS A 5 5.08 12.57 -5.45
N ALA A 6 5.28 13.43 -6.45
CA ALA A 6 6.19 13.13 -7.54
C ALA A 6 7.65 13.43 -7.14
N ALA A 7 8.52 12.44 -7.32
CA ALA A 7 9.96 12.59 -7.12
C ALA A 7 10.68 13.13 -8.37
N LYS A 8 9.98 13.17 -9.52
CA LYS A 8 10.47 13.62 -10.82
C LYS A 8 9.40 14.44 -11.55
N ASN A 9 9.79 15.18 -12.58
CA ASN A 9 8.86 15.87 -13.45
C ASN A 9 8.20 14.85 -14.38
N LEU A 10 6.88 14.74 -14.31
CA LEU A 10 6.09 13.72 -15.01
C LEU A 10 4.99 14.37 -15.83
N VAL A 11 4.73 13.80 -17.00
CA VAL A 11 3.59 14.20 -17.84
C VAL A 11 2.69 12.99 -18.02
N PHE A 12 1.52 13.04 -17.39
CA PHE A 12 0.47 12.03 -17.51
C PHE A 12 -0.34 12.30 -18.77
N GLN A 13 0.11 11.74 -19.91
CA GLN A 13 -0.58 11.91 -21.20
C GLN A 13 -2.06 11.48 -21.14
N SER A 14 -2.35 10.38 -20.44
CA SER A 14 -3.72 9.88 -20.25
C SER A 14 -4.63 10.86 -19.51
N LEU A 15 -4.06 11.71 -18.66
CA LEU A 15 -4.79 12.69 -17.86
C LEU A 15 -4.69 14.11 -18.44
N GLY A 16 -3.81 14.34 -19.41
CA GLY A 16 -3.48 15.68 -19.91
C GLY A 16 -2.87 16.59 -18.84
N LYS A 17 -2.18 16.02 -17.83
CA LYS A 17 -1.63 16.77 -16.68
C LYS A 17 -0.12 16.60 -16.61
N ALA A 18 0.56 17.64 -16.19
CA ALA A 18 1.97 17.60 -15.81
C ALA A 18 2.08 17.81 -14.31
N VAL A 19 2.96 17.04 -13.67
CA VAL A 19 3.24 17.07 -12.24
C VAL A 19 4.73 17.29 -12.08
N ILE A 20 5.12 18.35 -11.38
CA ILE A 20 6.53 18.65 -11.14
C ILE A 20 7.07 17.93 -9.90
N VAL A 21 8.39 17.89 -9.74
CA VAL A 21 9.04 17.42 -8.51
C VAL A 21 8.44 18.12 -7.29
N ASP A 22 8.20 17.35 -6.23
CA ASP A 22 7.57 17.76 -4.98
C ASP A 22 6.07 18.11 -5.06
N GLU A 23 5.46 18.04 -6.24
CA GLU A 23 4.02 18.24 -6.40
C GLU A 23 3.24 17.00 -5.99
N VAL A 24 2.03 17.22 -5.46
CA VAL A 24 1.10 16.20 -5.04
C VAL A 24 0.01 16.02 -6.09
N ILE A 25 -0.18 14.80 -6.56
CA ILE A 25 -1.25 14.42 -7.48
C ILE A 25 -2.16 13.37 -6.85
N ASP A 26 -3.47 13.53 -7.05
CA ASP A 26 -4.46 12.49 -6.74
C ASP A 26 -4.51 11.46 -7.87
N LEU A 27 -4.19 10.21 -7.54
CA LEU A 27 -4.03 9.13 -8.51
C LEU A 27 -4.56 7.81 -7.94
N GLU A 28 -4.95 6.88 -8.80
CA GLU A 28 -5.32 5.55 -8.35
C GLU A 28 -4.09 4.72 -7.97
N PRO A 29 -4.16 3.91 -6.89
CA PRO A 29 -3.03 3.13 -6.41
C PRO A 29 -2.55 2.08 -7.43
N ASP A 30 -3.48 1.51 -8.20
CA ASP A 30 -3.15 0.56 -9.25
C ASP A 30 -2.34 1.23 -10.38
N TYR A 31 -2.79 2.42 -10.81
CA TYR A 31 -2.12 3.21 -11.83
C TYR A 31 -0.76 3.73 -11.34
N ALA A 32 -0.66 4.21 -10.09
CA ALA A 32 0.60 4.61 -9.48
C ALA A 32 1.60 3.45 -9.42
N GLY A 33 1.13 2.24 -9.09
CA GLY A 33 1.93 1.02 -9.12
C GLY A 33 2.45 0.67 -10.51
N LYS A 34 1.63 0.84 -11.55
CA LYS A 34 2.06 0.66 -12.94
C LYS A 34 3.10 1.69 -13.36
N VAL A 35 2.87 2.96 -13.08
CA VAL A 35 3.81 4.06 -13.40
C VAL A 35 5.15 3.84 -12.72
N ASN A 36 5.17 3.46 -11.43
CA ASN A 36 6.41 3.14 -10.73
C ASN A 36 7.15 1.95 -11.35
N LYS A 37 6.44 0.90 -11.81
CA LYS A 37 7.08 -0.24 -12.50
C LYS A 37 7.66 0.16 -13.86
N ASP A 38 6.89 0.89 -14.67
CA ASP A 38 7.32 1.36 -16.00
C ASP A 38 8.55 2.29 -15.89
N LEU A 39 8.54 3.19 -14.90
CA LEU A 39 9.61 4.18 -14.71
C LEU A 39 10.82 3.66 -13.93
N LYS A 40 10.73 2.50 -13.27
CA LYS A 40 11.88 1.89 -12.56
C LYS A 40 13.04 1.55 -13.50
N LEU A 41 12.74 1.20 -14.75
CA LEU A 41 13.76 0.96 -15.78
C LEU A 41 14.43 2.26 -16.25
N ALA A 42 13.70 3.37 -16.25
CA ALA A 42 14.20 4.68 -16.66
C ALA A 42 14.95 5.40 -15.53
N PHE A 43 14.57 5.15 -14.28
CA PHE A 43 15.13 5.78 -13.09
C PHE A 43 15.54 4.74 -12.05
N PRO A 44 16.63 3.98 -12.29
CA PRO A 44 17.13 2.99 -11.32
C PRO A 44 17.65 3.63 -10.02
N ASP A 45 18.05 4.90 -10.06
CA ASP A 45 18.51 5.67 -8.90
C ASP A 45 17.39 6.10 -7.94
N VAL A 46 16.11 5.95 -8.33
CA VAL A 46 14.97 6.39 -7.53
C VAL A 46 14.11 5.19 -7.16
N GLU A 47 13.87 5.00 -5.85
CA GLU A 47 13.09 3.85 -5.36
C GLU A 47 11.65 3.83 -5.87
N ALA A 48 11.00 5.00 -5.88
CA ALA A 48 9.66 5.20 -6.42
C ALA A 48 9.53 6.60 -6.99
N VAL A 49 8.95 6.71 -8.19
CA VAL A 49 8.75 7.98 -8.88
C VAL A 49 7.51 8.71 -8.33
N LEU A 50 6.51 7.94 -7.90
CA LEU A 50 5.33 8.38 -7.17
C LEU A 50 5.34 7.79 -5.76
N VAL A 51 5.45 8.65 -4.76
CA VAL A 51 5.51 8.29 -3.34
C VAL A 51 4.15 8.57 -2.72
N ALA A 52 3.48 7.55 -2.17
CA ALA A 52 2.19 7.75 -1.50
C ALA A 52 2.35 8.73 -0.33
N ILE A 53 1.56 9.80 -0.34
CA ILE A 53 1.42 10.71 0.79
C ILE A 53 0.21 10.21 1.55
N ASP A 54 0.45 9.64 2.71
CA ASP A 54 -0.63 9.33 3.61
C ASP A 54 -1.18 10.66 4.16
N THR A 55 -2.35 11.08 3.68
CA THR A 55 -3.08 12.23 4.24
C THR A 55 -3.55 11.98 5.66
N ASN A 56 -3.35 10.77 6.19
CA ASN A 56 -3.45 10.50 7.61
C ASN A 56 -2.17 10.97 8.30
N GLU A 57 -2.05 12.29 8.50
CA GLU A 57 -1.45 12.80 9.74
C GLU A 57 -2.37 12.42 10.92
N SER A 58 -2.62 11.12 11.08
CA SER A 58 -3.13 10.52 12.29
C SER A 58 -2.18 9.38 12.60
N VAL A 59 -1.27 9.69 13.52
CA VAL A 59 -0.81 8.78 14.57
C VAL A 59 -1.39 7.35 14.51
N GLU A 60 -0.50 6.36 14.63
CA GLU A 60 -0.76 4.91 14.71
C GLU A 60 -0.84 4.14 13.38
N ALA A 61 0.32 3.70 12.90
CA ALA A 61 0.57 2.27 12.75
C ALA A 61 2.07 2.01 12.86
N VAL A 62 2.63 2.26 14.05
CA VAL A 62 3.63 1.33 14.55
C VAL A 62 2.92 -0.02 14.52
N GLN A 63 3.26 -0.91 13.59
CA GLN A 63 3.06 -2.33 13.81
C GLN A 63 4.33 -2.86 14.49
N PRO A 64 4.37 -2.92 15.84
CA PRO A 64 5.24 -3.87 16.50
C PRO A 64 4.48 -5.20 16.64
N LYS A 65 5.13 -6.28 16.21
CA LYS A 65 5.06 -7.64 16.78
C LYS A 65 3.67 -8.18 17.21
N LYS A 66 3.18 -9.19 16.47
CA LYS A 66 2.54 -10.38 17.07
C LYS A 66 3.49 -11.58 16.92
N THR A 67 4.47 -11.73 17.81
CA THR A 67 4.44 -12.62 18.99
C THR A 67 4.17 -14.09 18.67
N THR A 68 5.24 -14.87 18.75
CA THR A 68 5.30 -16.31 18.98
C THR A 68 4.37 -16.74 20.13
N ARG A 69 3.44 -17.66 19.90
CA ARG A 69 3.03 -18.66 20.91
C ARG A 69 2.25 -19.81 20.30
N LYS A 70 2.86 -21.00 20.40
CA LYS A 70 2.22 -22.31 20.20
C LYS A 70 0.94 -22.38 21.05
N LYS A 71 -0.15 -22.88 20.48
CA LYS A 71 -1.12 -23.70 21.22
C LYS A 71 -1.42 -24.96 20.42
N LYS A 72 -0.94 -26.07 20.96
CA LYS A 72 -1.60 -27.38 20.83
C LYS A 72 -2.94 -27.33 21.58
N ALA A 73 -3.93 -28.00 21.01
CA ALA A 73 -5.11 -28.65 21.57
C ALA A 73 -5.95 -28.95 20.32
N GLU A 74 -5.94 -30.14 19.71
CA GLU A 74 -6.32 -31.45 20.27
C GLU A 74 -7.50 -31.30 21.22
N ASP A 75 -8.68 -31.22 20.63
CA ASP A 75 -9.95 -31.49 21.29
C ASP A 75 -10.69 -32.48 20.38
N THR A 76 -10.38 -33.74 20.62
CA THR A 76 -11.26 -34.86 20.30
C THR A 76 -12.17 -34.95 21.51
N GLU A 77 -13.50 -34.95 21.33
CA GLU A 77 -14.41 -35.96 21.89
C GLU A 77 -15.90 -35.58 21.73
N THR A 78 -16.63 -36.59 21.21
CA THR A 78 -18.00 -37.03 21.55
C THR A 78 -19.26 -36.20 21.23
N VAL A 79 -19.98 -36.80 20.27
CA VAL A 79 -21.44 -36.98 20.13
C VAL A 79 -22.17 -37.25 21.45
N GLU A 80 -23.40 -36.73 21.58
CA GLU A 80 -24.68 -37.33 22.06
C GLU A 80 -25.61 -36.17 22.52
N ASP A 81 -26.72 -35.88 21.83
CA ASP A 81 -28.08 -36.48 21.98
C ASP A 81 -28.72 -36.25 23.36
N ALA A 82 -29.84 -35.49 23.39
CA ALA A 82 -31.07 -35.75 24.16
C ALA A 82 -31.90 -34.47 24.47
N THR A 83 -33.10 -34.43 23.88
CA THR A 83 -34.42 -33.99 24.41
C THR A 83 -34.58 -32.73 25.27
N GLU A 84 -35.48 -31.84 24.82
CA GLU A 84 -36.74 -31.52 25.51
C GLU A 84 -37.84 -31.17 24.49
#